data_AF-A0A936H565-F1
#
_entry.id   AF-A0A936H565-F1
#
_cell.length_a   1.000
_cell.length_b   1.000
_cell.length_c   1.000
_cell.angle_alpha   90.00
_cell.angle_beta   90.00
_cell.angle_gamma   90.00
#
_symmetry.space_group_name_H-M   'P 1'
#
loop_
_entity.id
_entity.type
_entity.pdbx_description
1 polymer ?
#
loop_
_entity_poly.entity_id
_entity_poly.type
_entity_poly.pdbx_seq_one_letter_code
_entity_poly.pdbx_strand_id
1 'polypeptide(L)'
;MQSLFQTYLTLGFEHIADLKGYDHILFIIALCAIYKLSEWRKVVILATAFTLGHSATLALAALDIIPINAEWIEFLIPVTILATALYNVVVHRFSREMDEGTFDRRMNLNYFFAAGFGLIHGMGFSNFFRAMVMPGEHAQLVKQLFAFNIGVEVGQLLIIACVLAASYIAFNLGKIKQREWNLFISGGAAANALVIALERWPG
;
A
#
# COMPACT_ATOMS: atom_id res chain seq x y z
N MET A 1 12.88 29.26 -2.14
CA MET A 1 12.11 28.69 -1.02
C MET A 1 11.03 27.81 -1.62
N GLN A 2 10.92 26.54 -1.20
CA GLN A 2 9.81 25.68 -1.60
C GLN A 2 8.52 26.19 -0.94
N SER A 3 7.38 26.07 -1.64
CA SER A 3 6.08 26.36 -1.03
C SER A 3 5.67 25.23 -0.07
N LEU A 4 4.80 25.53 0.90
CA LEU A 4 4.23 24.52 1.80
C LEU A 4 3.65 23.33 1.03
N PHE A 5 2.94 23.61 -0.07
CA PHE A 5 2.37 22.55 -0.92
C PHE A 5 3.46 21.66 -1.52
N GLN A 6 4.55 22.24 -2.04
CA GLN A 6 5.67 21.46 -2.58
C GLN A 6 6.35 20.61 -1.51
N THR A 7 6.56 21.15 -0.30
CA THR A 7 7.16 20.39 0.81
C THR A 7 6.35 19.14 1.13
N TYR A 8 5.03 19.27 1.30
CA TYR A 8 4.19 18.12 1.65
C TYR A 8 3.98 17.16 0.48
N LEU A 9 3.92 17.66 -0.76
CA LEU A 9 3.87 16.81 -1.95
C LEU A 9 5.14 15.96 -2.10
N THR A 10 6.32 16.56 -1.92
CA THR A 10 7.58 15.82 -1.91
C THR A 10 7.63 14.83 -0.76
N LEU A 11 7.20 15.24 0.45
CA LEU A 11 7.16 14.37 1.61
C LEU A 11 6.28 13.13 1.37
N GLY A 12 5.11 13.29 0.76
CA GLY A 12 4.22 12.17 0.45
C GLY A 12 4.80 11.23 -0.61
N PHE A 13 5.45 11.78 -1.63
CA PHE A 13 6.15 10.97 -2.63
C PHE A 13 7.31 10.18 -2.00
N GLU A 14 8.14 10.84 -1.20
CA GLU A 14 9.26 10.19 -0.52
C GLU A 14 8.75 9.16 0.48
N HIS A 15 7.67 9.43 1.22
CA HIS A 15 7.09 8.48 2.17
C HIS A 15 6.77 7.12 1.55
N ILE A 16 6.17 7.10 0.35
CA ILE A 16 5.80 5.84 -0.31
C ILE A 16 6.97 5.25 -1.13
N ALA A 17 7.86 6.08 -1.65
CA ALA A 17 8.95 5.67 -2.54
C ALA A 17 10.31 5.54 -1.84
N ASP A 18 10.37 5.72 -0.51
CA ASP A 18 11.61 5.58 0.26
C ASP A 18 12.04 4.11 0.35
N LEU A 19 13.27 3.86 -0.09
CA LEU A 19 13.91 2.54 -0.02
C LEU A 19 14.18 2.09 1.41
N LYS A 20 14.28 3.03 2.38
CA LYS A 20 14.43 2.69 3.80
C LYS A 20 13.12 2.23 4.42
N GLY A 21 11.99 2.74 3.94
CA GLY A 21 10.62 2.38 4.32
C GLY A 21 9.94 1.48 3.30
N TYR A 22 10.66 0.48 2.77
CA TYR A 22 10.23 -0.31 1.62
C TYR A 22 8.98 -1.18 1.86
N ASP A 23 8.41 -1.19 3.07
CA ASP A 23 7.14 -1.86 3.40
C ASP A 23 6.01 -1.46 2.43
N HIS A 24 5.91 -0.17 2.09
CA HIS A 24 4.94 0.34 1.11
C HIS A 24 5.19 -0.21 -0.30
N ILE A 25 6.45 -0.20 -0.73
CA ILE A 25 6.86 -0.75 -2.03
C ILE A 25 6.53 -2.24 -2.08
N LEU A 26 6.86 -2.99 -1.02
CA LEU A 26 6.60 -4.42 -0.90
C LEU A 26 5.10 -4.72 -0.93
N PHE A 27 4.28 -3.93 -0.24
CA PHE A 27 2.83 -4.02 -0.27
C PHE A 27 2.28 -3.82 -1.69
N ILE A 28 2.70 -2.76 -2.38
CA ILE A 28 2.24 -2.45 -3.75
C ILE A 28 2.67 -3.55 -4.73
N ILE A 29 3.90 -4.04 -4.60
CA ILE A 29 4.41 -5.17 -5.41
C ILE A 29 3.54 -6.42 -5.19
N ALA A 30 3.23 -6.75 -3.93
CA ALA A 30 2.36 -7.87 -3.60
C ALA A 30 0.96 -7.66 -4.18
N LEU A 31 0.37 -6.47 -4.05
CA LEU A 31 -0.96 -6.15 -4.57
C LEU A 31 -1.02 -6.31 -6.10
N CYS A 32 0.02 -5.87 -6.81
CA CYS A 32 0.12 -5.97 -8.27
C CYS A 32 0.38 -7.40 -8.77
N ALA A 33 0.86 -8.33 -7.93
CA ALA A 33 1.34 -9.66 -8.35
C ALA A 33 0.29 -10.51 -9.09
N ILE A 34 -1.00 -10.28 -8.82
CA ILE A 34 -2.11 -11.03 -9.39
C ILE A 34 -2.72 -10.38 -10.63
N TYR A 35 -2.34 -9.14 -10.97
CA TYR A 35 -2.95 -8.37 -12.07
C TYR A 35 -2.06 -8.34 -13.32
N LYS A 36 -2.71 -8.22 -14.47
CA LYS A 36 -2.03 -7.96 -15.76
C LYS A 36 -2.07 -6.48 -16.10
N LEU A 37 -1.21 -6.05 -17.03
CA LEU A 37 -1.24 -4.69 -17.58
C LEU A 37 -2.63 -4.28 -18.11
N SER A 38 -3.39 -5.21 -18.70
CA SER A 38 -4.77 -4.96 -19.17
C SER A 38 -5.75 -4.60 -18.05
N GLU A 39 -5.41 -4.92 -16.80
CA GLU A 39 -6.23 -4.71 -15.60
C GLU A 39 -5.78 -3.52 -14.75
N TRP A 40 -4.93 -2.64 -15.30
CA TRP A 40 -4.36 -1.49 -14.60
C TRP A 40 -5.39 -0.65 -13.84
N ARG A 41 -6.60 -0.48 -14.37
CA ARG A 41 -7.69 0.27 -13.71
C ARG A 41 -8.06 -0.31 -12.34
N LYS A 42 -8.09 -1.65 -12.22
CA LYS A 42 -8.42 -2.34 -10.96
C LYS A 42 -7.34 -2.06 -9.91
N VAL A 43 -6.07 -2.08 -10.34
CA VAL A 43 -4.91 -1.82 -9.48
C VAL A 43 -4.90 -0.38 -9.00
N VAL A 44 -5.19 0.58 -9.88
CA VAL A 44 -5.30 2.00 -9.51
C VAL A 44 -6.41 2.20 -8.48
N ILE A 45 -7.60 1.62 -8.69
CA ILE A 45 -8.70 1.73 -7.72
C ILE A 45 -8.32 1.14 -6.35
N LEU A 46 -7.62 -0.01 -6.33
CA LEU A 46 -7.08 -0.59 -5.09
C LEU A 46 -6.08 0.32 -4.39
N ALA A 47 -5.16 0.91 -5.16
CA ALA A 47 -4.16 1.84 -4.64
C ALA A 47 -4.83 3.07 -4.04
N THR A 48 -5.80 3.67 -4.74
CA THR A 48 -6.58 4.79 -4.22
C THR A 48 -7.37 4.41 -2.97
N ALA A 49 -7.96 3.21 -2.90
CA ALA A 49 -8.65 2.73 -1.70
C ALA A 49 -7.69 2.63 -0.50
N PHE A 50 -6.46 2.13 -0.72
CA PHE A 50 -5.41 2.15 0.27
C PHE A 50 -5.06 3.58 0.70
N THR A 51 -4.88 4.52 -0.24
CA THR A 51 -4.59 5.92 0.05
C THR A 51 -5.69 6.56 0.89
N LEU A 52 -6.96 6.27 0.62
CA LEU A 52 -8.08 6.77 1.40
C LEU A 52 -8.06 6.27 2.84
N GLY A 53 -7.81 4.98 3.06
CA GLY A 53 -7.62 4.43 4.41
C GLY A 53 -6.43 5.07 5.13
N HIS A 54 -5.29 5.11 4.46
CA HIS A 54 -4.06 5.72 4.98
C HIS A 54 -4.27 7.18 5.41
N SER A 55 -4.89 7.97 4.53
CA SER A 55 -5.25 9.37 4.77
C SER A 55 -6.14 9.54 6.01
N ALA A 56 -7.11 8.65 6.20
CA ALA A 56 -8.04 8.74 7.32
C ALA A 56 -7.30 8.59 8.65
N THR A 57 -6.39 7.62 8.78
CA THR A 57 -5.59 7.46 10.00
C THR A 57 -4.57 8.57 10.23
N LEU A 58 -3.95 9.10 9.18
CA LEU A 58 -3.08 10.28 9.30
C LEU A 58 -3.85 11.49 9.82
N ALA A 59 -5.07 11.73 9.30
CA ALA A 59 -5.92 12.82 9.76
C ALA A 59 -6.32 12.65 11.24
N LEU A 60 -6.72 11.44 11.64
CA LEU A 60 -7.11 11.15 13.03
C LEU A 60 -5.95 11.33 14.01
N ALA A 61 -4.74 10.94 13.61
CA ALA A 61 -3.55 11.12 14.43
C ALA A 61 -3.06 12.58 14.48
N ALA A 62 -3.13 13.31 13.36
CA ALA A 62 -2.82 14.74 13.33
C ALA A 62 -3.75 15.56 14.23
N LEU A 63 -4.98 15.09 14.42
CA LEU A 63 -5.98 15.67 15.33
C LEU A 63 -5.89 15.13 16.77
N ASP A 64 -4.94 14.23 17.07
CA ASP A 64 -4.76 13.61 18.38
C ASP A 64 -6.00 12.86 18.91
N ILE A 65 -6.80 12.28 18.00
CA ILE A 65 -8.06 11.61 18.36
C ILE A 65 -7.82 10.18 18.86
N ILE A 66 -6.79 9.49 18.35
CA ILE A 66 -6.53 8.08 18.64
C ILE A 66 -5.11 7.93 19.19
N PRO A 67 -4.92 7.31 20.37
CA PRO A 67 -3.60 6.95 20.86
C PRO A 67 -3.03 5.81 20.02
N ILE A 68 -1.82 5.99 19.50
CA ILE A 68 -1.17 5.03 18.60
C ILE A 68 0.06 4.43 19.30
N ASN A 69 0.03 3.12 19.53
CA ASN A 69 1.20 2.38 19.98
C ASN A 69 2.04 2.00 18.75
N ALA A 70 3.17 2.69 18.57
CA ALA A 70 4.02 2.53 17.40
C ALA A 70 4.54 1.09 17.24
N GLU A 71 4.93 0.41 18.32
CA GLU A 71 5.49 -0.95 18.28
C GLU A 71 4.49 -1.95 17.66
N TRP A 72 3.24 -1.92 18.11
CA TRP A 72 2.20 -2.79 17.55
C TRP A 72 1.88 -2.45 16.09
N ILE A 73 1.89 -1.18 15.71
CA ILE A 73 1.61 -0.78 14.32
C ILE A 73 2.75 -1.19 13.40
N GLU A 74 3.99 -0.95 13.81
CA GLU A 74 5.20 -1.36 13.08
C GLU A 74 5.27 -2.88 12.87
N PHE A 75 4.72 -3.66 13.81
CA PHE A 75 4.50 -5.10 13.66
C PHE A 75 3.32 -5.45 12.73
N LEU A 76 2.20 -4.74 12.82
CA LEU A 76 1.00 -5.05 12.04
C LEU A 76 1.16 -4.72 10.55
N ILE A 77 1.96 -3.71 10.20
CA ILE A 77 2.31 -3.35 8.81
C ILE A 77 2.81 -4.57 8.02
N PRO A 78 3.93 -5.23 8.38
CA PRO A 78 4.40 -6.41 7.67
C PRO A 78 3.44 -7.60 7.77
N VAL A 79 2.67 -7.72 8.86
CA VAL A 79 1.61 -8.76 8.95
C VAL A 79 0.54 -8.58 7.87
N THR A 80 0.12 -7.35 7.55
CA THR A 80 -0.84 -7.11 6.46
C THR A 80 -0.26 -7.41 5.07
N ILE A 81 1.05 -7.19 4.89
CA ILE A 81 1.76 -7.55 3.64
C ILE A 81 1.81 -9.07 3.50
N LEU A 82 2.18 -9.77 4.58
CA LEU A 82 2.20 -11.22 4.65
C LEU A 82 0.81 -11.81 4.34
N ALA A 83 -0.24 -11.27 4.96
CA ALA A 83 -1.61 -11.68 4.70
C ALA A 83 -2.00 -11.50 3.21
N THR A 84 -1.64 -10.36 2.61
CA THR A 84 -1.88 -10.07 1.18
C THR A 84 -1.16 -11.08 0.29
N ALA A 85 0.13 -11.32 0.56
CA ALA A 85 0.96 -12.23 -0.19
C ALA A 85 0.46 -13.69 -0.11
N LEU A 86 0.09 -14.15 1.09
CA LEU A 86 -0.50 -15.47 1.29
C LEU A 86 -1.86 -15.60 0.60
N TYR A 87 -2.71 -14.58 0.70
CA TYR A 87 -3.99 -14.54 0.00
C TYR A 87 -3.80 -14.69 -1.52
N ASN A 88 -2.84 -13.98 -2.11
CA ASN A 88 -2.52 -14.09 -3.53
C ASN A 88 -2.08 -15.51 -3.93
N VAL A 89 -1.28 -16.18 -3.12
CA VAL A 89 -0.81 -17.55 -3.38
C VAL A 89 -1.95 -18.56 -3.26
N VAL A 90 -2.77 -18.45 -2.21
CA VAL A 90 -3.84 -19.40 -1.91
C VAL A 90 -5.03 -19.21 -2.84
N VAL A 91 -5.55 -17.99 -2.97
CA VAL A 91 -6.80 -17.73 -3.69
C VAL A 91 -6.64 -17.82 -5.20
N HIS A 92 -5.50 -17.39 -5.74
CA HIS A 92 -5.25 -17.48 -7.18
C HIS A 92 -5.03 -18.94 -7.66
N ARG A 93 -4.80 -19.88 -6.74
CA ARG A 93 -4.81 -21.32 -7.03
C ARG A 93 -6.21 -21.85 -7.34
N PHE A 94 -7.24 -21.28 -6.70
CA PHE A 94 -8.64 -21.76 -6.78
C PHE A 94 -9.51 -20.99 -7.77
N SER A 95 -9.06 -19.83 -8.27
CA SER A 95 -9.94 -18.87 -8.96
C SER A 95 -10.11 -19.09 -10.47
N ARG A 96 -9.63 -20.19 -11.06
CA ARG A 96 -9.73 -20.44 -12.51
C ARG A 96 -11.06 -21.07 -12.98
N GLU A 97 -11.99 -21.33 -12.05
CA GLU A 97 -13.19 -22.14 -12.30
C GLU A 97 -14.55 -21.48 -11.94
N MET A 98 -14.63 -20.18 -11.61
CA MET A 98 -15.86 -19.62 -11.04
C MET A 98 -16.51 -18.44 -11.79
N ASP A 99 -17.85 -18.47 -11.74
CA ASP A 99 -18.87 -17.62 -12.34
C ASP A 99 -18.70 -16.10 -12.14
N GLU A 100 -19.17 -15.32 -13.12
CA GLU A 100 -19.07 -13.84 -13.17
C GLU A 100 -19.62 -13.15 -11.90
N GLY A 101 -20.69 -13.68 -11.29
CA GLY A 101 -21.28 -13.09 -10.06
C GLY A 101 -20.41 -13.21 -8.80
N THR A 102 -19.45 -14.15 -8.75
CA THR A 102 -18.48 -14.25 -7.64
C THR A 102 -17.31 -13.29 -7.79
N PHE A 103 -17.06 -12.80 -8.99
CA PHE A 103 -15.96 -11.88 -9.29
C PHE A 103 -16.17 -10.51 -8.66
N ASP A 104 -17.37 -9.93 -8.80
CA ASP A 104 -17.71 -8.61 -8.25
C ASP A 104 -17.68 -8.58 -6.71
N ARG A 105 -18.14 -9.66 -6.06
CA ARG A 105 -18.09 -9.77 -4.59
C ARG A 105 -16.65 -9.82 -4.07
N ARG A 106 -15.74 -10.54 -4.75
CA ARG A 106 -14.32 -10.58 -4.38
C ARG A 106 -13.63 -9.25 -4.63
N MET A 107 -14.01 -8.54 -5.70
CA MET A 107 -13.47 -7.23 -6.00
C MET A 107 -13.80 -6.21 -4.90
N ASN A 108 -15.03 -6.23 -4.38
CA ASN A 108 -15.42 -5.41 -3.22
C ASN A 108 -14.65 -5.77 -1.94
N LEU A 109 -14.39 -7.05 -1.68
CA LEU A 109 -13.58 -7.47 -0.54
C LEU A 109 -12.13 -7.01 -0.66
N ASN A 110 -11.52 -7.11 -1.85
CA ASN A 110 -10.16 -6.62 -2.06
C ASN A 110 -10.05 -5.11 -1.81
N TYR A 111 -11.05 -4.32 -2.23
CA TYR A 111 -11.09 -2.88 -1.95
C TYR A 111 -11.22 -2.59 -0.44
N PHE A 112 -12.09 -3.33 0.24
CA PHE A 112 -12.25 -3.22 1.69
C PHE A 112 -10.94 -3.55 2.44
N PHE A 113 -10.28 -4.64 2.07
CA PHE A 113 -8.99 -5.00 2.66
C PHE A 113 -7.90 -3.98 2.33
N ALA A 114 -7.82 -3.48 1.09
CA ALA A 114 -6.86 -2.45 0.71
C ALA A 114 -7.04 -1.18 1.55
N ALA A 115 -8.28 -0.71 1.74
CA ALA A 115 -8.58 0.40 2.63
C ALA A 115 -8.21 0.09 4.09
N GLY A 116 -8.53 -1.11 4.58
CA GLY A 116 -8.17 -1.56 5.92
C GLY A 116 -6.67 -1.62 6.18
N PHE A 117 -5.89 -2.10 5.22
CA PHE A 117 -4.43 -2.10 5.28
C PHE A 117 -3.88 -0.68 5.20
N GLY A 118 -4.51 0.18 4.41
CA GLY A 118 -4.25 1.62 4.36
C GLY A 118 -4.34 2.25 5.75
N LEU A 119 -5.42 1.98 6.51
CA LEU A 119 -5.57 2.47 7.89
C LEU A 119 -4.36 2.04 8.76
N ILE A 120 -3.97 0.76 8.70
CA ILE A 120 -2.86 0.25 9.51
C ILE A 120 -1.54 0.91 9.12
N HIS A 121 -1.26 1.01 7.82
CA HIS A 121 -0.04 1.66 7.32
C HIS A 121 0.01 3.15 7.67
N GLY A 122 -1.12 3.87 7.59
CA GLY A 122 -1.16 5.29 7.91
C GLY A 122 -0.84 5.59 9.37
N MET A 123 -1.20 4.69 10.29
CA MET A 123 -0.79 4.81 11.69
C MET A 123 0.73 4.72 11.90
N GLY A 124 1.47 4.04 11.03
CA GLY A 124 2.94 3.90 11.19
C GLY A 124 3.69 5.22 10.98
N PHE A 125 3.15 6.10 10.13
CA PHE A 125 3.75 7.40 9.83
C PHE A 125 3.14 8.56 10.63
N SER A 126 2.08 8.27 11.37
CA SER A 126 1.18 9.29 11.89
C SER A 126 1.80 10.17 12.98
N ASN A 127 2.66 9.60 13.82
CA ASN A 127 3.38 10.33 14.87
C ASN A 127 4.38 11.34 14.26
N PHE A 128 5.08 10.91 13.21
CA PHE A 128 6.00 11.77 12.46
C PHE A 128 5.25 12.88 11.73
N PHE A 129 4.16 12.54 11.04
CA PHE A 129 3.32 13.53 10.35
C PHE A 129 2.77 14.57 11.33
N ARG A 130 2.25 14.12 12.49
CA ARG A 130 1.78 15.01 13.56
C ARG A 130 2.87 15.97 14.04
N ALA A 131 4.11 15.52 14.19
CA ALA A 131 5.23 16.37 14.61
C ALA A 131 5.62 17.41 13.55
N MET A 132 5.34 17.16 12.27
CA MET A 132 5.59 18.09 11.17
C MET A 132 4.49 19.13 10.97
N VAL A 133 3.25 18.79 11.35
CA VAL A 133 2.15 19.76 11.36
C VAL A 133 2.41 20.79 12.46
N MET A 134 2.58 22.05 12.08
CA MET A 134 2.82 23.15 13.02
C MET A 134 1.71 23.23 14.08
N PRO A 135 2.02 23.19 15.39
CA PRO A 135 1.02 23.31 16.44
C PRO A 135 0.23 24.63 16.29
N GLY A 136 -1.10 24.54 16.15
CA GLY A 136 -1.99 25.71 16.11
C GLY A 136 -2.48 26.14 14.71
N GLU A 137 -2.00 25.54 13.62
CA GLU A 137 -2.46 25.86 12.25
C GLU A 137 -3.41 24.80 11.66
N HIS A 138 -4.47 24.43 12.38
CA HIS A 138 -5.51 23.50 11.88
C HIS A 138 -6.12 23.92 10.54
N ALA A 139 -6.13 25.23 10.23
CA ALA A 139 -6.60 25.78 8.96
C ALA A 139 -5.75 25.32 7.74
N GLN A 140 -4.51 24.85 7.96
CA GLN A 140 -3.63 24.37 6.91
C GLN A 140 -3.53 22.84 6.84
N LEU A 141 -3.99 22.12 7.87
CA LEU A 141 -3.93 20.66 7.95
C LEU A 141 -4.56 19.99 6.71
N VAL A 142 -5.72 20.48 6.28
CA VAL A 142 -6.41 19.96 5.08
C VAL A 142 -5.54 20.12 3.83
N LYS A 143 -4.85 21.27 3.68
CA LYS A 143 -3.97 21.52 2.53
C LYS A 143 -2.71 20.66 2.58
N GLN A 144 -2.14 20.48 3.77
CA GLN A 144 -0.96 19.65 4.00
C GLN A 144 -1.25 18.17 3.72
N LEU A 145 -2.35 17.63 4.28
CA LEU A 145 -2.83 16.27 4.01
C LEU A 145 -3.14 16.08 2.52
N PHE A 146 -3.82 17.04 1.90
CA PHE A 146 -4.14 16.97 0.47
C PHE A 146 -2.87 16.93 -0.40
N ALA A 147 -1.90 17.81 -0.15
CA ALA A 147 -0.63 17.81 -0.87
C ALA A 147 0.16 16.51 -0.66
N PHE A 148 0.21 16.04 0.59
CA PHE A 148 0.85 14.79 0.96
C PHE A 148 0.23 13.59 0.23
N ASN A 149 -1.09 13.47 0.24
CA ASN A 149 -1.79 12.36 -0.41
C ASN A 149 -1.65 12.38 -1.93
N ILE A 150 -1.55 13.56 -2.56
CA ILE A 150 -1.17 13.65 -3.99
C ILE A 150 0.23 13.07 -4.20
N GLY A 151 1.20 13.41 -3.34
CA GLY A 151 2.54 12.84 -3.39
C GLY A 151 2.53 11.31 -3.28
N VAL A 152 1.78 10.79 -2.31
CA VAL A 152 1.59 9.35 -2.09
C VAL A 152 1.00 8.67 -3.33
N GLU A 153 -0.10 9.19 -3.87
CA GLU A 153 -0.76 8.59 -5.04
C GLU A 153 0.19 8.61 -6.26
N VAL A 154 0.91 9.71 -6.50
CA VAL A 154 1.91 9.81 -7.58
C VAL A 154 3.01 8.76 -7.44
N GLY A 155 3.56 8.59 -6.23
CA GLY A 155 4.58 7.58 -5.95
C GLY A 155 4.06 6.16 -6.14
N GLN A 156 2.84 5.86 -5.65
CA GLN A 156 2.20 4.56 -5.86
C GLN A 156 1.98 4.26 -7.34
N LEU A 157 1.45 5.23 -8.11
CA LEU A 157 1.20 5.05 -9.54
C LEU A 157 2.49 4.79 -10.32
N LEU A 158 3.61 5.40 -9.93
CA LEU A 158 4.92 5.13 -10.52
C LEU A 158 5.35 3.67 -10.26
N ILE A 159 5.26 3.21 -9.01
CA ILE A 159 5.61 1.83 -8.65
C ILE A 159 4.71 0.83 -9.39
N ILE A 160 3.40 1.08 -9.41
CA ILE A 160 2.41 0.26 -10.13
C ILE A 160 2.76 0.18 -11.62
N ALA A 161 3.08 1.31 -12.25
CA ALA A 161 3.46 1.33 -13.66
C ALA A 161 4.71 0.46 -13.92
N CYS A 162 5.73 0.55 -13.06
CA CYS A 162 6.93 -0.29 -13.15
C CYS A 162 6.61 -1.78 -13.01
N VAL A 163 5.81 -2.17 -12.02
CA VAL A 163 5.46 -3.58 -11.79
C VAL A 163 4.60 -4.14 -12.93
N LEU A 164 3.61 -3.37 -13.41
CA LEU A 164 2.78 -3.80 -14.53
C LEU A 164 3.59 -3.91 -15.84
N ALA A 165 4.54 -3.00 -16.08
CA ALA A 165 5.47 -3.11 -17.21
C ALA A 165 6.36 -4.37 -17.09
N ALA A 166 6.89 -4.66 -15.91
CA ALA A 166 7.65 -5.87 -15.65
C ALA A 166 6.81 -7.14 -15.88
N SER A 167 5.55 -7.14 -15.43
CA SER A 167 4.60 -8.24 -15.67
C SER A 167 4.35 -8.45 -17.18
N TYR A 168 4.21 -7.35 -17.94
CA TYR A 168 4.01 -7.41 -19.38
C TYR A 168 5.22 -8.03 -20.10
N ILE A 169 6.43 -7.64 -19.71
CA ILE A 169 7.68 -8.23 -20.23
C ILE A 169 7.76 -9.71 -19.88
N ALA A 170 7.50 -10.07 -18.62
CA ALA A 170 7.53 -11.45 -18.14
C ALA A 170 6.56 -12.36 -18.91
N PHE A 171 5.34 -11.88 -19.17
CA PHE A 171 4.30 -12.67 -19.84
C PHE A 171 4.49 -12.77 -21.35
N ASN A 172 4.88 -11.68 -22.01
CA ASN A 172 4.94 -11.64 -23.48
C ASN A 172 6.32 -12.00 -24.03
N LEU A 173 7.39 -11.51 -23.41
CA LEU A 173 8.77 -11.80 -23.84
C LEU A 173 9.33 -13.03 -23.13
N GLY A 174 9.15 -13.10 -21.81
CA GLY A 174 9.62 -14.23 -20.99
C GLY A 174 8.75 -15.47 -21.09
N LYS A 175 7.52 -15.37 -21.64
CA LYS A 175 6.51 -16.44 -21.68
C LYS A 175 6.24 -17.08 -20.32
N ILE A 176 6.47 -16.33 -19.23
CA ILE A 176 6.23 -16.77 -17.86
C ILE A 176 4.72 -16.85 -17.65
N LYS A 177 4.24 -17.94 -17.06
CA LYS A 177 2.82 -18.07 -16.72
C LYS A 177 2.52 -17.14 -15.54
N GLN A 178 1.36 -16.47 -15.58
CA GLN A 178 0.89 -15.58 -14.50
C GLN A 178 0.94 -16.25 -13.11
N ARG A 179 0.68 -17.56 -13.05
CA ARG A 179 0.82 -18.33 -11.80
C ARG A 179 2.24 -18.27 -11.24
N GLU A 180 3.25 -18.55 -12.07
CA GLU A 180 4.64 -18.58 -11.61
C GLU A 180 5.14 -17.19 -11.25
N TRP A 181 4.73 -16.17 -12.00
CA TRP A 181 4.96 -14.77 -11.64
C TRP A 181 4.37 -14.43 -10.28
N ASN A 182 3.10 -14.75 -10.05
CA ASN A 182 2.44 -14.50 -8.77
C ASN A 182 3.11 -15.26 -7.62
N LEU A 183 3.45 -16.54 -7.82
CA LEU A 183 4.16 -17.34 -6.81
C LEU A 183 5.53 -16.74 -6.48
N PHE A 184 6.27 -16.29 -7.48
CA PHE A 184 7.58 -15.67 -7.29
C PHE A 184 7.48 -14.34 -6.53
N ILE A 185 6.63 -13.43 -7.02
CA ILE A 185 6.48 -12.09 -6.44
C ILE A 185 5.84 -12.16 -5.05
N SER A 186 4.70 -12.83 -4.91
CA SER A 186 4.02 -12.96 -3.62
C SER A 186 4.81 -13.83 -2.65
N GLY A 187 5.53 -14.87 -3.11
CA GLY A 187 6.43 -15.66 -2.27
C GLY A 187 7.58 -14.82 -1.72
N GLY A 188 8.22 -14.02 -2.56
CA GLY A 188 9.26 -13.07 -2.15
C GLY A 188 8.72 -12.03 -1.16
N ALA A 189 7.54 -11.46 -1.43
CA ALA A 189 6.90 -10.52 -0.52
C ALA A 189 6.56 -11.14 0.84
N ALA A 190 6.01 -12.36 0.86
CA ALA A 190 5.72 -13.10 2.09
C ALA A 190 6.98 -13.38 2.90
N ALA A 191 8.07 -13.79 2.25
CA ALA A 191 9.33 -14.08 2.94
C ALA A 191 9.90 -12.81 3.62
N ASN A 192 9.96 -11.69 2.89
CA ASN A 192 10.43 -10.43 3.45
C ASN A 192 9.51 -9.93 4.57
N ALA A 193 8.19 -9.94 4.35
CA ALA A 193 7.22 -9.52 5.34
C ALA A 193 7.29 -10.37 6.63
N LEU A 194 7.53 -11.68 6.52
CA LEU A 194 7.71 -12.54 7.68
C LEU A 194 8.96 -12.15 8.49
N VAL A 195 10.09 -11.91 7.82
CA VAL A 195 11.33 -11.46 8.49
C VAL A 195 11.10 -10.15 9.24
N ILE A 196 10.52 -9.15 8.56
CA ILE A 196 10.24 -7.84 9.17
C ILE A 196 9.26 -7.97 10.36
N ALA A 197 8.22 -8.79 10.23
CA ALA A 197 7.27 -9.03 11.31
C ALA A 197 7.93 -9.68 12.54
N LEU A 198 8.87 -10.61 12.34
CA LEU A 198 9.61 -11.22 13.44
C LEU A 198 10.58 -10.24 14.10
N GLU A 199 11.24 -9.38 13.32
CA GLU A 199 12.14 -8.34 13.84
C GLU A 199 11.41 -7.26 14.65
N ARG A 200 10.18 -6.95 14.27
CA ARG A 200 9.35 -5.91 14.90
C ARG A 200 8.34 -6.48 15.91
N TRP A 201 8.49 -7.74 16.32
CA TRP A 201 7.59 -8.37 17.28
C TRP A 201 7.69 -7.64 18.65
N PRO A 202 6.57 -7.15 19.23
CA PRO A 202 6.63 -6.34 20.46
C PRO A 202 6.88 -7.10 21.77
N GLY A 203 7.14 -8.42 21.74
CA GLY A 203 7.12 -9.29 22.93
C GLY A 203 8.26 -10.29 23.09
#